data_AF-A0A2V5WGG0-F1
#
_entry.id   AF-A0A2V5WGG0-F1
#
_cell.length_a   1.000
_cell.length_b   1.000
_cell.length_c   1.000
_cell.angle_alpha   90.00
_cell.angle_beta   90.00
_cell.angle_gamma   90.00
#
_symmetry.space_group_name_H-M   'P 1'
#
loop_
_entity.id
_entity.type
_entity.pdbx_description
1 polymer ?
#
loop_
_entity_poly.entity_id
_entity_poly.type
_entity_poly.pdbx_seq_one_letter_code
_entity_poly.pdbx_strand_id
1 'polypeptide(L)'
;MTLSPDRKIAGVLAPLFALRREDDLGIGDLESLREFIDWAAEIGFKLVQLLPINEMGGDHSPYNAISAVALEPTTLHLAPGSPADLTQADFDEVVGEFDLERLRHGGVKHARVRRLKMALLEKAYRRFASKQTPEVFNAFCQIEAPWLDEYSFFRVLMEENGGHETWDRWREKHRDAVSAREWLQSQPERKRTRFEDRERFYRYVQWIADRQWQDVRSYAETRGIALMGDIPFGVNLYSADVYSHRDQFAIDWSGGAPPEPYFKDDEFTQQWGQNWGIPLYRWDVMRARNLDWWRWRVRGVRKIFHLFRIDHVLGFYRIYAFPWRPTRNQEFLPLSWEQMREKTSGAFPQFYPRDDSTWENSEANRREGEEYLRAVLEESRETRVIGEDLGTVPDYVRPSLLSLGIAGFKIPQWENHPNGRSISGAEYQRISVATYATHDHKPLRAMW
;
A
#
# COMPACT_ATOMS: atom_id res chain seq x y z
N MET A 1 -16.38 -12.64 10.31
CA MET A 1 -15.70 -13.32 11.46
C MET A 1 -15.40 -12.30 12.56
N THR A 2 -15.68 -12.59 13.84
CA THR A 2 -15.38 -11.67 14.97
C THR A 2 -14.12 -12.10 15.72
N LEU A 3 -13.08 -11.25 15.72
CA LEU A 3 -11.87 -11.46 16.51
C LEU A 3 -11.96 -10.71 17.84
N SER A 4 -11.83 -11.45 18.94
CA SER A 4 -11.82 -10.91 20.30
C SER A 4 -10.37 -10.81 20.80
N PRO A 5 -9.97 -9.68 21.40
CA PRO A 5 -8.67 -9.56 22.06
C PRO A 5 -8.51 -10.55 23.22
N ASP A 6 -9.61 -11.10 23.78
CA ASP A 6 -9.60 -12.08 24.87
C ASP A 6 -9.19 -13.49 24.42
N ARG A 7 -9.04 -13.73 23.10
CA ARG A 7 -8.52 -14.98 22.55
C ARG A 7 -7.14 -14.78 21.95
N LYS A 8 -6.18 -15.63 22.34
CA LYS A 8 -4.87 -15.67 21.70
C LYS A 8 -5.03 -16.39 20.37
N ILE A 9 -4.52 -15.79 19.30
CA ILE A 9 -4.49 -16.40 17.96
C ILE A 9 -3.07 -16.36 17.44
N ALA A 10 -2.76 -17.28 16.53
CA ALA A 10 -1.52 -17.28 15.78
C ALA A 10 -1.84 -17.19 14.28
N GLY A 11 -0.91 -16.62 13.54
CA GLY A 11 -1.01 -16.47 12.10
C GLY A 11 0.34 -16.51 11.42
N VAL A 12 0.30 -16.46 10.09
CA VAL A 12 1.49 -16.45 9.24
C VAL A 12 1.46 -15.21 8.36
N LEU A 13 2.58 -14.49 8.32
CA LEU A 13 2.83 -13.42 7.35
C LEU A 13 3.40 -14.03 6.07
N ALA A 14 2.74 -13.79 4.94
CA ALA A 14 3.21 -14.19 3.62
C ALA A 14 2.97 -13.07 2.60
N PRO A 15 4.02 -12.52 1.96
CA PRO A 15 3.84 -11.66 0.80
C PRO A 15 3.15 -12.45 -0.31
N LEU A 16 1.99 -12.00 -0.79
CA LEU A 16 1.20 -12.73 -1.78
C LEU A 16 2.02 -13.09 -3.03
N PHE A 17 2.77 -12.13 -3.55
CA PHE A 17 3.61 -12.33 -4.74
C PHE A 17 4.69 -13.42 -4.57
N ALA A 18 5.07 -13.73 -3.32
CA ALA A 18 6.08 -14.73 -2.99
C ALA A 18 5.52 -16.14 -2.90
N LEU A 19 4.19 -16.32 -2.79
CA LEU A 19 3.57 -17.63 -2.85
C LEU A 19 3.80 -18.28 -4.21
N ARG A 20 3.77 -19.62 -4.23
CA ARG A 20 3.94 -20.44 -5.44
C ARG A 20 2.92 -21.57 -5.42
N ARG A 21 2.42 -21.93 -6.60
CA ARG A 21 1.65 -23.15 -6.86
C ARG A 21 2.15 -23.79 -8.15
N GLU A 22 1.86 -25.07 -8.35
CA GLU A 22 2.39 -25.85 -9.48
C GLU A 22 2.12 -25.18 -10.85
N ASP A 23 0.92 -24.62 -11.00
CA ASP A 23 0.46 -24.02 -12.25
C ASP A 23 0.34 -22.48 -12.24
N ASP A 24 1.13 -21.78 -11.42
CA ASP A 24 1.10 -20.31 -11.41
C ASP A 24 1.66 -19.64 -12.68
N LEU A 25 1.41 -18.35 -12.80
CA LEU A 25 1.90 -17.53 -13.91
C LEU A 25 3.23 -16.81 -13.57
N GLY A 26 4.04 -17.40 -12.68
CA GLY A 26 5.33 -16.87 -12.21
C GLY A 26 5.25 -15.94 -11.01
N ILE A 27 4.08 -15.84 -10.38
CA ILE A 27 3.80 -15.03 -9.19
C ILE A 27 2.67 -15.66 -8.38
N GLY A 28 2.72 -15.52 -7.06
CA GLY A 28 1.57 -15.90 -6.23
C GLY A 28 0.39 -14.97 -6.48
N ASP A 29 -0.79 -15.56 -6.65
CA ASP A 29 -2.04 -14.87 -6.93
C ASP A 29 -3.17 -15.37 -6.04
N LEU A 30 -4.40 -14.91 -6.28
CA LEU A 30 -5.53 -15.24 -5.44
C LEU A 30 -5.84 -16.75 -5.35
N GLU A 31 -5.42 -17.57 -6.33
CA GLU A 31 -5.54 -19.02 -6.19
C GLU A 31 -4.43 -19.59 -5.29
N SER A 32 -3.20 -19.09 -5.41
CA SER A 32 -2.14 -19.42 -4.45
C SER A 32 -2.51 -19.03 -3.02
N LEU A 33 -3.25 -17.93 -2.84
CA LEU A 33 -3.75 -17.52 -1.53
C LEU A 33 -4.81 -18.48 -1.00
N ARG A 34 -5.69 -19.03 -1.85
CA ARG A 34 -6.67 -20.04 -1.44
C ARG A 34 -5.99 -21.31 -0.95
N GLU A 35 -5.01 -21.82 -1.68
CA GLU A 35 -4.20 -22.97 -1.25
C GLU A 35 -3.46 -22.69 0.07
N PHE A 36 -2.92 -21.47 0.22
CA PHE A 36 -2.23 -21.07 1.46
C PHE A 36 -3.18 -20.94 2.66
N ILE A 37 -4.42 -20.48 2.44
CA ILE A 37 -5.47 -20.43 3.46
C ILE A 37 -5.83 -21.85 3.92
N ASP A 38 -5.96 -22.80 3.00
CA ASP A 38 -6.24 -24.19 3.34
C ASP A 38 -5.11 -24.78 4.17
N TRP A 39 -3.86 -24.62 3.74
CA TRP A 39 -2.69 -25.03 4.51
C TRP A 39 -2.66 -24.39 5.91
N ALA A 40 -2.91 -23.08 6.01
CA ALA A 40 -2.92 -22.39 7.29
C ALA A 40 -4.02 -22.94 8.23
N ALA A 41 -5.20 -23.25 7.69
CA ALA A 41 -6.31 -23.83 8.42
C ALA A 41 -6.01 -25.25 8.91
N GLU A 42 -5.39 -26.09 8.07
CA GLU A 42 -4.97 -27.46 8.41
C GLU A 42 -3.96 -27.49 9.55
N ILE A 43 -3.01 -26.55 9.58
CA ILE A 43 -2.04 -26.41 10.69
C ILE A 43 -2.70 -25.86 11.97
N GLY A 44 -3.86 -25.22 11.85
CA GLY A 44 -4.60 -24.65 12.98
C GLY A 44 -4.34 -23.16 13.23
N PHE A 45 -3.65 -22.46 12.30
CA PHE A 45 -3.59 -21.01 12.32
C PHE A 45 -4.99 -20.39 12.20
N LYS A 46 -5.12 -19.12 12.58
CA LYS A 46 -6.38 -18.36 12.52
C LYS A 46 -6.25 -17.07 11.72
N LEU A 47 -5.07 -16.77 11.21
CA LEU A 47 -4.77 -15.50 10.56
C LEU A 47 -3.73 -15.71 9.45
N VAL A 48 -3.99 -15.11 8.30
CA VAL A 48 -3.00 -14.89 7.24
C VAL A 48 -2.79 -13.39 7.10
N GLN A 49 -1.57 -12.92 7.31
CA GLN A 49 -1.18 -11.53 7.09
C GLN A 49 -0.54 -11.39 5.71
N LEU A 50 -0.97 -10.38 4.96
CA LEU A 50 -0.39 -10.01 3.67
C LEU A 50 0.31 -8.66 3.77
N LEU A 51 1.23 -8.41 2.85
CA LEU A 51 1.75 -7.08 2.55
C LEU A 51 0.68 -6.25 1.80
N PRO A 52 0.92 -4.94 1.56
CA PRO A 52 0.01 -4.13 0.76
C PRO A 52 -0.27 -4.77 -0.60
N ILE A 53 -1.52 -4.65 -1.07
CA ILE A 53 -2.00 -5.29 -2.30
C ILE A 53 -2.36 -4.26 -3.38
N ASN A 54 -1.95 -3.01 -3.18
CA ASN A 54 -2.28 -1.89 -4.05
C ASN A 54 -1.42 -1.89 -5.30
N GLU A 55 -1.97 -1.36 -6.39
CA GLU A 55 -1.27 -1.34 -7.67
C GLU A 55 0.01 -0.50 -7.61
N MET A 56 1.10 -1.09 -8.09
CA MET A 56 2.43 -0.48 -8.13
C MET A 56 2.74 0.10 -9.51
N GLY A 57 3.61 1.11 -9.53
CA GLY A 57 4.13 1.74 -10.76
C GLY A 57 5.29 0.96 -11.38
N GLY A 58 6.34 1.69 -11.77
CA GLY A 58 7.59 1.08 -12.27
C GLY A 58 8.42 0.40 -11.19
N ASP A 59 8.21 0.79 -9.92
CA ASP A 59 8.76 0.11 -8.74
C ASP A 59 7.95 -1.15 -8.40
N HIS A 60 8.59 -2.13 -7.78
CA HIS A 60 7.98 -3.38 -7.30
C HIS A 60 7.75 -3.38 -5.77
N SER A 61 8.02 -2.27 -5.08
CA SER A 61 7.69 -2.12 -3.65
C SER A 61 6.18 -1.96 -3.43
N PRO A 62 5.54 -2.83 -2.62
CA PRO A 62 4.13 -2.67 -2.25
C PRO A 62 3.84 -1.37 -1.47
N TYR A 63 4.85 -0.76 -0.89
CA TYR A 63 4.74 0.49 -0.10
C TYR A 63 4.84 1.75 -0.98
N ASN A 64 5.04 1.60 -2.29
CA ASN A 64 5.18 2.69 -3.25
C ASN A 64 4.09 2.65 -4.34
N ALA A 65 2.85 2.42 -3.91
CA ALA A 65 1.70 2.23 -4.79
C ALA A 65 1.30 3.52 -5.54
N ILE A 66 0.86 3.37 -6.78
CA ILE A 66 0.32 4.46 -7.61
C ILE A 66 -1.15 4.76 -7.31
N SER A 67 -1.77 4.00 -6.40
CA SER A 67 -3.07 4.30 -5.83
C SER A 67 -3.15 3.79 -4.40
N ALA A 68 -3.79 4.55 -3.51
CA ALA A 68 -4.05 4.12 -2.14
C ALA A 68 -5.14 3.03 -2.04
N VAL A 69 -5.92 2.83 -3.11
CA VAL A 69 -7.11 1.97 -3.12
C VAL A 69 -7.06 0.92 -4.23
N ALA A 70 -6.63 1.29 -5.44
CA ALA A 70 -6.63 0.36 -6.57
C ALA A 70 -5.77 -0.87 -6.28
N LEU A 71 -6.27 -2.04 -6.67
CA LEU A 71 -5.67 -3.34 -6.41
C LEU A 71 -4.71 -3.73 -7.53
N GLU A 72 -3.61 -4.37 -7.17
CA GLU A 72 -2.55 -4.79 -8.09
C GLU A 72 -3.03 -5.90 -9.04
N PRO A 73 -3.11 -5.65 -10.37
CA PRO A 73 -3.64 -6.62 -11.33
C PRO A 73 -2.89 -7.97 -11.35
N THR A 74 -1.61 -7.97 -10.97
CA THR A 74 -0.85 -9.23 -10.90
C THR A 74 -1.28 -10.17 -9.78
N THR A 75 -2.05 -9.69 -8.81
CA THR A 75 -2.65 -10.52 -7.74
C THR A 75 -3.82 -11.36 -8.23
N LEU A 76 -4.46 -11.01 -9.36
CA LEU A 76 -5.67 -11.67 -9.84
C LEU A 76 -5.40 -13.10 -10.30
N HIS A 77 -6.32 -14.01 -9.99
CA HIS A 77 -6.31 -15.35 -10.55
C HIS A 77 -6.83 -15.29 -11.99
N LEU A 78 -5.93 -15.55 -12.94
CA LEU A 78 -6.23 -15.56 -14.37
C LEU A 78 -6.06 -16.97 -14.92
N ALA A 79 -7.18 -17.57 -15.31
CA ALA A 79 -7.29 -18.89 -15.90
C ALA A 79 -8.50 -18.93 -16.83
N PRO A 80 -8.63 -19.94 -17.70
CA PRO A 80 -9.85 -20.14 -18.49
C PRO A 80 -11.10 -20.11 -17.59
N GLY A 81 -12.00 -19.16 -17.83
CA GLY A 81 -13.20 -18.93 -17.01
C GLY A 81 -13.02 -18.02 -15.79
N SER A 82 -11.81 -17.55 -15.50
CA SER A 82 -11.50 -16.57 -14.44
C SER A 82 -10.62 -15.44 -14.99
N PRO A 83 -11.17 -14.24 -15.28
CA PRO A 83 -12.59 -13.89 -15.21
C PRO A 83 -13.43 -14.69 -16.23
N ALA A 84 -14.75 -14.70 -16.07
CA ALA A 84 -15.67 -15.45 -16.95
C ALA A 84 -15.57 -15.08 -18.44
N ASP A 85 -15.00 -13.92 -18.75
CA ASP A 85 -14.75 -13.46 -20.12
C ASP A 85 -13.42 -13.97 -20.72
N LEU A 86 -12.54 -14.58 -19.92
CA LEU A 86 -11.28 -15.16 -20.39
C LEU A 86 -11.51 -16.59 -20.87
N THR A 87 -11.42 -16.82 -22.19
CA THR A 87 -11.63 -18.15 -22.77
C THR A 87 -10.35 -18.99 -22.76
N GLN A 88 -10.48 -20.31 -22.94
CA GLN A 88 -9.33 -21.19 -23.12
C GLN A 88 -8.45 -20.75 -24.31
N ALA A 89 -9.07 -20.43 -25.45
CA ALA A 89 -8.35 -20.03 -26.65
C ALA A 89 -7.56 -18.72 -26.45
N ASP A 90 -8.17 -17.73 -25.80
CA ASP A 90 -7.49 -16.47 -25.47
C ASP A 90 -6.33 -16.69 -24.48
N PHE A 91 -6.53 -17.58 -23.50
CA PHE A 91 -5.51 -17.93 -22.52
C PHE A 91 -4.31 -18.61 -23.18
N ASP A 92 -4.56 -19.65 -23.99
CA ASP A 92 -3.52 -20.42 -24.67
C ASP A 92 -2.73 -19.54 -25.66
N GLU A 93 -3.42 -18.65 -26.39
CA GLU A 93 -2.78 -17.70 -27.30
C GLU A 93 -1.77 -16.81 -26.56
N VAL A 94 -2.21 -16.16 -25.47
CA VAL A 94 -1.36 -15.24 -24.73
C VAL A 94 -0.26 -15.99 -24.00
N VAL A 95 -0.57 -17.09 -23.31
CA VAL A 95 0.42 -17.86 -22.54
C VAL A 95 1.49 -18.45 -23.46
N GLY A 96 1.14 -18.85 -24.68
CA GLY A 96 2.09 -19.36 -25.68
C GLY A 96 3.18 -18.37 -26.08
N GLU A 97 3.01 -17.07 -25.84
CA GLU A 97 4.03 -16.04 -26.08
C GLU A 97 5.09 -15.95 -24.96
N PHE A 98 4.90 -16.66 -23.84
CA PHE A 98 5.73 -16.56 -22.64
C PHE A 98 6.34 -17.91 -22.25
N ASP A 99 7.59 -17.87 -21.79
CA ASP A 99 8.28 -19.00 -21.19
C ASP A 99 7.87 -19.15 -19.72
N LEU A 100 6.81 -19.92 -19.47
CA LEU A 100 6.26 -20.13 -18.12
C LEU A 100 7.25 -20.81 -17.17
N GLU A 101 8.05 -21.77 -17.66
CA GLU A 101 9.05 -22.46 -16.85
C GLU A 101 10.05 -21.46 -16.27
N ARG A 102 10.56 -20.57 -17.11
CA ARG A 102 11.45 -19.48 -16.68
C ARG A 102 10.75 -18.50 -15.76
N LEU A 103 9.46 -18.20 -15.97
CA LEU A 103 8.71 -17.33 -15.07
C LEU A 103 8.59 -17.94 -13.66
N ARG A 104 8.34 -19.24 -13.56
CA ARG A 104 8.20 -19.99 -12.30
C ARG A 104 9.51 -20.15 -11.52
N HIS A 105 10.66 -20.20 -12.21
CA HIS A 105 11.94 -20.56 -11.58
C HIS A 105 12.62 -19.42 -10.77
N GLY A 106 12.66 -19.49 -9.44
CA GLY A 106 13.34 -18.51 -8.59
C GLY A 106 12.51 -17.25 -8.27
N GLY A 107 13.18 -16.10 -8.11
CA GLY A 107 12.52 -14.83 -7.77
C GLY A 107 11.47 -14.38 -8.80
N VAL A 108 10.50 -13.56 -8.39
CA VAL A 108 9.42 -13.08 -9.27
C VAL A 108 9.99 -12.17 -10.37
N LYS A 109 9.61 -12.42 -11.63
CA LYS A 109 9.98 -11.55 -12.77
C LYS A 109 8.86 -10.55 -13.04
N HIS A 110 8.68 -9.62 -12.11
CA HIS A 110 7.53 -8.69 -12.05
C HIS A 110 7.16 -8.08 -13.40
N ALA A 111 8.11 -7.48 -14.13
CA ALA A 111 7.83 -6.85 -15.42
C ALA A 111 7.30 -7.85 -16.48
N ARG A 112 7.78 -9.09 -16.50
CA ARG A 112 7.32 -10.11 -17.45
C ARG A 112 5.94 -10.63 -17.08
N VAL A 113 5.74 -10.92 -15.79
CA VAL A 113 4.45 -11.37 -15.25
C VAL A 113 3.36 -10.30 -15.43
N ARG A 114 3.67 -9.02 -15.15
CA ARG A 114 2.74 -7.91 -15.38
C ARG A 114 2.30 -7.86 -16.83
N ARG A 115 3.22 -7.98 -17.80
CA ARG A 115 2.87 -8.01 -19.23
C ARG A 115 1.97 -9.20 -19.58
N LEU A 116 2.27 -10.40 -19.08
CA LEU A 116 1.45 -11.59 -19.27
C LEU A 116 0.02 -11.40 -18.72
N LYS A 117 -0.11 -11.03 -17.44
CA LYS A 117 -1.40 -10.87 -16.78
C LYS A 117 -2.23 -9.73 -17.38
N MET A 118 -1.60 -8.61 -17.75
CA MET A 118 -2.29 -7.52 -18.44
C MET A 118 -2.78 -7.95 -19.83
N ALA A 119 -2.00 -8.72 -20.59
CA ALA A 119 -2.43 -9.23 -21.89
C ALA A 119 -3.64 -10.18 -21.79
N LEU A 120 -3.68 -11.02 -20.76
CA LEU A 120 -4.86 -11.86 -20.47
C LEU A 120 -6.09 -11.00 -20.10
N LEU A 121 -5.92 -9.98 -19.26
CA LEU A 121 -6.99 -9.04 -18.90
C LEU A 121 -7.52 -8.26 -20.12
N GLU A 122 -6.65 -7.89 -21.06
CA GLU A 122 -7.06 -7.24 -22.32
C GLU A 122 -7.95 -8.15 -23.17
N LYS A 123 -7.62 -9.44 -23.27
CA LYS A 123 -8.47 -10.43 -23.95
C LYS A 123 -9.83 -10.55 -23.30
N ALA A 124 -9.85 -10.69 -21.97
CA ALA A 124 -11.08 -10.74 -21.19
C ALA A 124 -11.93 -9.48 -21.37
N TYR A 125 -11.31 -8.29 -21.31
CA TYR A 125 -12.01 -7.02 -21.49
C TYR A 125 -12.62 -6.88 -22.89
N ARG A 126 -11.92 -7.26 -23.96
CA ARG A 126 -12.48 -7.20 -25.32
C ARG A 126 -13.76 -8.01 -25.44
N ARG A 127 -13.80 -9.19 -24.82
CA ARG A 127 -14.99 -10.06 -24.81
C ARG A 127 -16.09 -9.52 -23.90
N PHE A 128 -15.74 -8.90 -22.78
CA PHE A 128 -16.68 -8.18 -21.92
C PHE A 128 -17.31 -6.99 -22.68
N ALA A 129 -16.48 -6.20 -23.35
CA ALA A 129 -16.88 -4.99 -24.07
C ALA A 129 -17.75 -5.28 -25.31
N SER A 130 -17.66 -6.48 -25.90
CA SER A 130 -18.51 -6.90 -27.02
C SER A 130 -19.92 -7.33 -26.58
N LYS A 131 -20.19 -7.44 -25.28
CA LYS A 131 -21.48 -7.82 -24.71
C LYS A 131 -22.19 -6.61 -24.12
N GLN A 132 -23.46 -6.78 -23.77
CA GLN A 132 -24.17 -5.80 -22.96
C GLN A 132 -23.47 -5.67 -21.59
N THR A 133 -23.14 -4.44 -21.21
CA THR A 133 -22.54 -4.13 -19.91
C THR A 133 -23.47 -4.57 -18.78
N PRO A 134 -23.04 -5.45 -17.87
CA PRO A 134 -23.86 -5.83 -16.72
C PRO A 134 -24.15 -4.64 -15.80
N GLU A 135 -25.36 -4.55 -15.26
CA GLU A 135 -25.77 -3.48 -14.34
C GLU A 135 -24.89 -3.45 -13.09
N VAL A 136 -24.44 -4.62 -12.63
CA VAL A 136 -23.52 -4.76 -11.48
C VAL A 136 -22.16 -4.10 -11.71
N PHE A 137 -21.69 -4.03 -12.96
CA PHE A 137 -20.46 -3.30 -13.29
C PHE A 137 -20.70 -1.78 -13.22
N ASN A 138 -21.83 -1.30 -13.74
CA ASN A 138 -22.19 0.12 -13.65
C ASN A 138 -22.38 0.55 -12.19
N ALA A 139 -23.02 -0.28 -11.37
CA ALA A 139 -23.18 -0.04 -9.94
C ALA A 139 -21.83 0.03 -9.22
N PHE A 140 -20.90 -0.89 -9.52
CA PHE A 140 -19.52 -0.82 -9.00
C PHE A 140 -18.86 0.51 -9.37
N CYS A 141 -18.90 0.90 -10.65
CA CYS A 141 -18.30 2.16 -11.10
C CYS A 141 -18.92 3.38 -10.40
N GLN A 142 -20.23 3.38 -10.14
CA GLN A 142 -20.90 4.48 -9.43
C GLN A 142 -20.52 4.54 -7.95
N ILE A 143 -20.45 3.40 -7.26
CA ILE A 143 -20.09 3.33 -5.84
C ILE A 143 -18.62 3.73 -5.63
N GLU A 144 -17.73 3.26 -6.51
CA GLU A 144 -16.29 3.50 -6.43
C GLU A 144 -15.82 4.77 -7.14
N ALA A 145 -16.72 5.51 -7.80
CA ALA A 145 -16.43 6.71 -8.58
C ALA A 145 -15.44 7.69 -7.91
N PRO A 146 -15.54 7.98 -6.59
CA PRO A 146 -14.63 8.92 -5.94
C PRO A 146 -13.16 8.68 -6.25
N TRP A 147 -12.66 7.45 -6.12
CA TRP A 147 -11.25 7.13 -6.39
C TRP A 147 -11.05 6.53 -7.77
N LEU A 148 -12.04 5.77 -8.27
CA LEU A 148 -11.90 4.98 -9.48
C LEU A 148 -11.78 5.85 -10.72
N ASP A 149 -12.49 6.99 -10.77
CA ASP A 149 -12.45 7.90 -11.91
C ASP A 149 -11.07 8.59 -12.03
N GLU A 150 -10.52 9.05 -10.92
CA GLU A 150 -9.19 9.66 -10.88
C GLU A 150 -8.09 8.63 -11.20
N TYR A 151 -8.21 7.42 -10.65
CA TYR A 151 -7.31 6.32 -10.94
C TYR A 151 -7.35 5.92 -12.42
N SER A 152 -8.53 5.69 -13.01
CA SER A 152 -8.63 5.28 -14.41
C SER A 152 -8.10 6.36 -15.35
N PHE A 153 -8.42 7.63 -15.07
CA PHE A 153 -7.91 8.75 -15.83
C PHE A 153 -6.37 8.83 -15.79
N PHE A 154 -5.79 8.71 -14.59
CA PHE A 154 -4.35 8.70 -14.39
C PHE A 154 -3.66 7.54 -15.13
N ARG A 155 -4.24 6.33 -15.09
CA ARG A 155 -3.71 5.15 -15.79
C ARG A 155 -3.68 5.32 -17.31
N VAL A 156 -4.71 5.91 -17.90
CA VAL A 156 -4.70 6.19 -19.35
C VAL A 156 -3.68 7.29 -19.68
N LEU A 157 -3.53 8.32 -18.84
CA LEU A 157 -2.46 9.30 -19.01
C LEU A 157 -1.06 8.69 -18.90
N MET A 158 -0.85 7.70 -18.03
CA MET A 158 0.42 6.95 -18.01
C MET A 158 0.70 6.32 -19.38
N GLU A 159 -0.29 5.66 -20.01
CA GLU A 159 -0.14 5.11 -21.36
C GLU A 159 0.19 6.17 -22.41
N GLU A 160 -0.49 7.33 -22.37
CA GLU A 160 -0.24 8.46 -23.27
C GLU A 160 1.17 9.07 -23.13
N ASN A 161 1.82 8.83 -21.99
CA ASN A 161 3.16 9.31 -21.68
C ASN A 161 4.20 8.16 -21.57
N GLY A 162 3.98 7.06 -22.30
CA GLY A 162 4.99 6.00 -22.46
C GLY A 162 5.01 4.94 -21.36
N GLY A 163 3.97 4.88 -20.53
CA GLY A 163 3.81 3.87 -19.47
C GLY A 163 4.54 4.22 -18.17
N HIS A 164 4.92 5.47 -17.96
CA HIS A 164 5.61 5.93 -16.75
C HIS A 164 4.71 6.83 -15.91
N GLU A 165 4.77 6.69 -14.59
CA GLU A 165 3.97 7.43 -13.61
C GLU A 165 4.50 8.84 -13.32
N THR A 166 5.75 9.14 -13.67
CA THR A 166 6.46 10.39 -13.31
C THR A 166 5.86 11.62 -14.00
N TRP A 167 4.74 12.11 -13.46
CA TRP A 167 3.88 13.10 -14.10
C TRP A 167 4.55 14.47 -14.28
N ASP A 168 5.59 14.78 -13.52
CA ASP A 168 6.39 16.00 -13.70
C ASP A 168 7.27 15.97 -14.96
N ARG A 169 7.51 14.78 -15.53
CA ARG A 169 8.21 14.56 -16.80
C ARG A 169 7.28 14.36 -17.98
N TRP A 170 5.97 14.28 -17.76
CA TRP A 170 5.00 14.17 -18.85
C TRP A 170 4.98 15.43 -19.72
N ARG A 171 4.26 15.35 -20.84
CA ARG A 171 3.95 16.53 -21.65
C ARG A 171 3.32 17.59 -20.76
N GLU A 172 3.66 18.86 -21.00
CA GLU A 172 3.25 19.99 -20.13
C GLU A 172 1.75 19.98 -19.80
N LYS A 173 0.91 19.84 -20.82
CA LYS A 173 -0.56 19.73 -20.71
C LYS A 173 -1.09 18.50 -19.98
N HIS A 174 -0.23 17.55 -19.60
CA HIS A 174 -0.58 16.36 -18.82
C HIS A 174 -0.05 16.44 -17.39
N ARG A 175 0.80 17.40 -17.03
CA ARG A 175 1.45 17.44 -15.69
C ARG A 175 0.50 17.82 -14.57
N ASP A 176 -0.65 18.39 -14.91
CA ASP A 176 -1.70 18.80 -13.98
C ASP A 176 -3.05 18.27 -14.43
N ALA A 177 -3.84 17.77 -13.47
CA ALA A 177 -5.12 17.11 -13.74
C ALA A 177 -6.11 18.03 -14.48
N VAL A 178 -6.17 19.32 -14.15
CA VAL A 178 -7.08 20.27 -14.81
C VAL A 178 -6.68 20.43 -16.27
N SER A 179 -5.39 20.73 -16.51
CA SER A 179 -4.85 20.89 -17.87
C SER A 179 -5.00 19.63 -18.72
N ALA A 180 -4.91 18.44 -18.10
CA ALA A 180 -5.02 17.17 -18.78
C ALA A 180 -6.47 16.90 -19.21
N ARG A 181 -7.45 17.28 -18.39
CA ARG A 181 -8.88 17.18 -18.72
C ARG A 181 -9.24 18.15 -19.84
N GLU A 182 -8.76 19.39 -19.78
CA GLU A 182 -8.92 20.37 -20.88
C GLU A 182 -8.28 19.86 -22.18
N TRP A 183 -7.06 19.30 -22.08
CA TRP A 183 -6.40 18.66 -23.21
C TRP A 183 -7.28 17.57 -23.81
N LEU A 184 -7.81 16.64 -23.00
CA LEU A 184 -8.66 15.55 -23.48
C LEU A 184 -9.91 16.09 -24.18
N GLN A 185 -10.57 17.11 -23.62
CA GLN A 185 -11.75 17.74 -24.21
C GLN A 185 -11.46 18.37 -25.58
N SER A 186 -10.26 18.96 -25.76
CA SER A 186 -9.83 19.50 -27.06
C SER A 186 -9.48 18.44 -28.11
N GLN A 187 -9.44 17.15 -27.75
CA GLN A 187 -9.08 16.10 -28.70
C GLN A 187 -10.25 15.72 -29.63
N PRO A 188 -9.96 15.24 -30.86
CA PRO A 188 -10.99 14.70 -31.74
C PRO A 188 -11.82 13.61 -31.06
N GLU A 189 -13.10 13.50 -31.44
CA GLU A 189 -14.03 12.51 -30.88
C GLU A 189 -13.44 11.10 -30.84
N ARG A 190 -12.82 10.63 -31.93
CA ARG A 190 -12.14 9.33 -31.99
C ARG A 190 -11.10 9.12 -30.88
N LYS A 191 -10.36 10.17 -30.50
CA LYS A 191 -9.36 10.10 -29.43
C LYS A 191 -10.02 10.07 -28.06
N ARG A 192 -11.09 10.84 -27.86
CA ARG A 192 -11.89 10.83 -26.62
C ARG A 192 -12.56 9.47 -26.39
N THR A 193 -13.22 8.91 -27.40
CA THR A 193 -13.83 7.57 -27.32
C THR A 193 -12.79 6.48 -27.02
N ARG A 194 -11.60 6.56 -27.63
CA ARG A 194 -10.51 5.61 -27.31
C ARG A 194 -10.01 5.77 -25.88
N PHE A 195 -9.91 7.01 -25.39
CA PHE A 195 -9.50 7.28 -24.01
C PHE A 195 -10.53 6.71 -23.02
N GLU A 196 -11.82 6.96 -23.25
CA GLU A 196 -12.92 6.43 -22.45
C GLU A 196 -12.96 4.89 -22.43
N ASP A 197 -12.68 4.24 -23.57
CA ASP A 197 -12.56 2.77 -23.63
C ASP A 197 -11.38 2.24 -22.79
N ARG A 198 -10.24 2.95 -22.79
CA ARG A 198 -9.10 2.61 -21.92
C ARG A 198 -9.43 2.84 -20.44
N GLU A 199 -10.13 3.91 -20.09
CA GLU A 199 -10.60 4.11 -18.71
C GLU A 199 -11.53 2.96 -18.30
N ARG A 200 -12.45 2.56 -19.19
CA ARG A 200 -13.37 1.44 -18.96
C ARG A 200 -12.64 0.11 -18.81
N PHE A 201 -11.53 -0.11 -19.52
CA PHE A 201 -10.65 -1.26 -19.29
C PHE A 201 -10.09 -1.27 -17.85
N TYR A 202 -9.53 -0.15 -17.38
CA TYR A 202 -9.01 -0.07 -16.01
C TYR A 202 -10.10 -0.23 -14.94
N ARG A 203 -11.29 0.32 -15.19
CA ARG A 203 -12.48 0.09 -14.35
C ARG A 203 -12.87 -1.40 -14.32
N TYR A 204 -12.84 -2.08 -15.47
CA TYR A 204 -13.09 -3.52 -15.55
C TYR A 204 -12.08 -4.33 -14.75
N VAL A 205 -10.78 -4.02 -14.86
CA VAL A 205 -9.74 -4.70 -14.08
C VAL A 205 -9.98 -4.56 -12.58
N GLN A 206 -10.30 -3.35 -12.10
CA GLN A 206 -10.60 -3.13 -10.69
C GLN A 206 -11.92 -3.80 -10.25
N TRP A 207 -12.91 -3.91 -11.14
CA TRP A 207 -14.13 -4.66 -10.86
C TRP A 207 -13.86 -6.17 -10.71
N ILE A 208 -13.04 -6.77 -11.57
CA ILE A 208 -12.61 -8.17 -11.41
C ILE A 208 -11.82 -8.34 -10.11
N ALA A 209 -10.95 -7.38 -9.78
CA ALA A 209 -10.19 -7.40 -8.55
C ALA A 209 -11.07 -7.37 -7.30
N ASP A 210 -12.01 -6.42 -7.23
CA ASP A 210 -12.96 -6.28 -6.13
C ASP A 210 -13.73 -7.59 -5.89
N ARG A 211 -14.23 -8.21 -6.97
CA ARG A 211 -14.95 -9.49 -6.88
C ARG A 211 -14.07 -10.63 -6.39
N GLN A 212 -12.93 -10.88 -7.02
CA GLN A 212 -12.08 -12.02 -6.64
C GLN A 212 -11.55 -11.87 -5.22
N TRP A 213 -11.19 -10.65 -4.78
CA TRP A 213 -10.74 -10.42 -3.41
C TRP A 213 -11.86 -10.61 -2.37
N GLN A 214 -13.09 -10.18 -2.67
CA GLN A 214 -14.25 -10.47 -1.81
C GLN A 214 -14.59 -11.97 -1.75
N ASP A 215 -14.43 -12.69 -2.87
CA ASP A 215 -14.62 -14.14 -2.92
C ASP A 215 -13.56 -14.87 -2.06
N VAL A 216 -12.30 -14.44 -2.10
CA VAL A 216 -11.22 -15.00 -1.27
C VAL A 216 -11.40 -14.65 0.21
N ARG A 217 -11.86 -13.44 0.53
CA ARG A 217 -12.25 -13.10 1.90
C ARG A 217 -13.31 -14.07 2.41
N SER A 218 -14.39 -14.26 1.65
CA SER A 218 -15.49 -15.15 2.02
C SER A 218 -15.00 -16.58 2.17
N TYR A 219 -14.11 -17.03 1.28
CA TYR A 219 -13.47 -18.34 1.37
C TYR A 219 -12.67 -18.50 2.68
N ALA A 220 -11.84 -17.52 3.04
CA ALA A 220 -11.09 -17.52 4.29
C ALA A 220 -12.00 -17.67 5.51
N GLU A 221 -13.16 -17.00 5.53
CA GLU A 221 -14.16 -17.14 6.59
C GLU A 221 -14.70 -18.57 6.69
N THR A 222 -14.98 -19.23 5.56
CA THR A 222 -15.44 -20.64 5.56
C THR A 222 -14.39 -21.60 6.10
N ARG A 223 -13.10 -21.23 6.01
CA ARG A 223 -11.97 -22.00 6.57
C ARG A 223 -11.61 -21.59 8.01
N GLY A 224 -12.32 -20.63 8.59
CA GLY A 224 -12.02 -20.14 9.93
C GLY A 224 -10.70 -19.35 10.01
N ILE A 225 -10.27 -18.75 8.89
CA ILE A 225 -9.08 -17.91 8.75
C ILE A 225 -9.48 -16.45 8.58
N ALA A 226 -8.93 -15.58 9.42
CA ALA A 226 -8.97 -14.15 9.21
C ALA A 226 -7.85 -13.72 8.23
N LEU A 227 -8.11 -12.65 7.49
CA LEU A 227 -7.12 -11.99 6.64
C LEU A 227 -6.72 -10.66 7.27
N MET A 228 -5.42 -10.44 7.41
CA MET A 228 -4.85 -9.16 7.84
C MET A 228 -4.17 -8.48 6.67
N GLY A 229 -4.66 -7.30 6.31
CA GLY A 229 -4.06 -6.45 5.30
C GLY A 229 -3.02 -5.50 5.88
N ASP A 230 -2.51 -4.63 5.03
CA ASP A 230 -1.51 -3.64 5.39
C ASP A 230 -1.76 -2.35 4.61
N ILE A 231 -1.72 -1.23 5.31
CA ILE A 231 -1.91 0.12 4.79
C ILE A 231 -0.57 0.84 4.96
N PRO A 232 0.21 1.07 3.90
CA PRO A 232 1.40 1.94 3.93
C PRO A 232 1.07 3.29 4.56
N PHE A 233 1.96 3.94 5.32
CA PHE A 233 1.62 5.27 5.81
C PHE A 233 1.35 6.21 4.63
N GLY A 234 2.30 6.33 3.71
CA GLY A 234 2.20 7.19 2.52
C GLY A 234 1.69 6.50 1.25
N VAL A 235 1.80 7.24 0.15
CA VAL A 235 1.61 6.76 -1.23
C VAL A 235 2.75 7.29 -2.10
N ASN A 236 2.93 6.73 -3.30
CA ASN A 236 3.90 7.25 -4.25
C ASN A 236 3.59 8.73 -4.57
N LEU A 237 4.61 9.59 -4.63
CA LEU A 237 4.49 10.97 -5.12
C LEU A 237 3.84 11.03 -6.51
N TYR A 238 4.13 10.03 -7.32
CA TYR A 238 3.63 9.84 -8.66
C TYR A 238 2.42 8.89 -8.70
N SER A 239 1.49 9.05 -7.75
CA SER A 239 0.23 8.31 -7.69
C SER A 239 -0.93 9.10 -8.28
N ALA A 240 -2.02 8.39 -8.62
CA ALA A 240 -3.31 8.99 -8.95
C ALA A 240 -3.81 9.88 -7.80
N ASP A 241 -3.59 9.47 -6.55
CA ASP A 241 -3.99 10.22 -5.35
C ASP A 241 -3.34 11.62 -5.31
N VAL A 242 -2.01 11.67 -5.46
CA VAL A 242 -1.27 12.94 -5.40
C VAL A 242 -1.49 13.77 -6.67
N TYR A 243 -1.70 13.11 -7.81
CA TYR A 243 -1.98 13.79 -9.07
C TYR A 243 -3.33 14.53 -9.03
N SER A 244 -4.38 13.87 -8.53
CA SER A 244 -5.75 14.40 -8.55
C SER A 244 -6.15 15.17 -7.28
N HIS A 245 -5.48 14.92 -6.15
CA HIS A 245 -5.73 15.59 -4.87
C HIS A 245 -4.49 16.30 -4.34
N ARG A 246 -3.68 16.88 -5.23
CA ARG A 246 -2.39 17.51 -4.93
C ARG A 246 -2.44 18.50 -3.76
N ASP A 247 -3.56 19.17 -3.56
CA ASP A 247 -3.74 20.15 -2.48
C ASP A 247 -3.72 19.53 -1.07
N GLN A 248 -3.98 18.23 -0.95
CA GLN A 248 -3.93 17.48 0.31
C GLN A 248 -2.51 17.02 0.69
N PHE A 249 -1.52 17.27 -0.16
CA PHE A 249 -0.15 16.78 0.02
C PHE A 249 0.86 17.93 -0.05
N ALA A 250 1.89 17.89 0.80
CA ALA A 250 3.06 18.75 0.69
C ALA A 250 4.16 17.99 -0.09
N ILE A 251 4.29 18.30 -1.38
CA ILE A 251 5.15 17.58 -2.32
C ILE A 251 6.60 18.09 -2.39
N ASP A 252 6.88 19.20 -1.71
CA ASP A 252 8.23 19.76 -1.58
C ASP A 252 9.04 19.07 -0.47
N TRP A 253 8.37 18.29 0.37
CA TRP A 253 8.96 17.50 1.44
C TRP A 253 8.80 16.02 1.14
N SER A 254 9.79 15.22 1.57
CA SER A 254 9.79 13.77 1.46
C SER A 254 9.84 13.14 2.85
N GLY A 255 8.81 12.37 3.21
CA GLY A 255 8.72 11.66 4.48
C GLY A 255 9.70 10.50 4.57
N GLY A 256 10.05 10.15 5.80
CA GLY A 256 11.10 9.21 6.13
C GLY A 256 11.23 8.95 7.63
N ALA A 257 12.38 8.39 8.00
CA ALA A 257 12.78 8.17 9.40
C ALA A 257 14.07 8.94 9.73
N PRO A 258 14.26 9.37 10.99
CA PRO A 258 15.49 10.04 11.42
C PRO A 258 16.70 9.08 11.37
N PRO A 259 17.93 9.59 11.52
CA PRO A 259 19.12 8.75 11.66
C PRO A 259 18.98 7.73 12.78
N GLU A 260 19.25 6.45 12.48
CA GLU A 260 19.22 5.36 13.45
C GLU A 260 20.66 4.98 13.85
N PRO A 261 21.06 5.11 15.13
CA PRO A 261 22.45 4.91 15.56
C PRO A 261 22.91 3.44 15.51
N TYR A 262 21.98 2.49 15.39
CA TYR A 262 22.28 1.05 15.40
C TYR A 262 22.42 0.44 14.00
N PHE A 263 21.88 1.10 12.97
CA PHE A 263 21.91 0.58 11.59
C PHE A 263 23.15 1.10 10.86
N LYS A 264 24.24 0.34 10.90
CA LYS A 264 25.57 0.76 10.41
C LYS A 264 25.89 0.41 8.96
N ASP A 265 24.93 -0.16 8.23
CA ASP A 265 25.17 -0.71 6.90
C ASP A 265 25.03 0.33 5.76
N ASP A 266 24.49 1.53 6.03
CA ASP A 266 24.31 2.59 5.03
C ASP A 266 24.75 3.96 5.58
N GLU A 267 25.71 4.62 4.92
CA GLU A 267 26.28 5.90 5.36
C GLU A 267 25.25 7.04 5.28
N PHE A 268 24.40 7.05 4.25
CA PHE A 268 23.36 8.08 4.10
C PHE A 268 22.38 8.00 5.27
N THR A 269 21.91 6.80 5.58
CA THR A 269 20.95 6.54 6.67
C THR A 269 21.54 6.89 8.02
N GLN A 270 22.83 6.62 8.25
CA GLN A 270 23.51 7.01 9.49
C GLN A 270 23.62 8.51 9.67
N GLN A 271 23.82 9.26 8.59
CA GLN A 271 23.99 10.70 8.67
C GLN A 271 22.65 11.44 8.69
N TRP A 272 21.75 11.07 7.78
CA TRP A 272 20.54 11.83 7.46
C TRP A 272 19.26 11.09 7.83
N GLY A 273 19.29 9.77 7.96
CA GLY A 273 18.11 8.92 8.13
C GLY A 273 17.60 8.33 6.81
N GLN A 274 16.45 7.67 6.88
CA GLN A 274 15.88 6.98 5.72
C GLN A 274 14.92 7.92 4.99
N ASN A 275 15.25 8.33 3.77
CA ASN A 275 14.36 9.15 2.94
C ASN A 275 13.49 8.25 2.05
N TRP A 276 12.23 8.02 2.43
CA TRP A 276 11.30 7.14 1.71
C TRP A 276 10.64 7.80 0.51
N GLY A 277 10.68 9.14 0.39
CA GLY A 277 10.14 9.85 -0.77
C GLY A 277 8.63 9.99 -0.81
N ILE A 278 7.93 9.61 0.26
CA ILE A 278 6.48 9.80 0.35
C ILE A 278 6.17 11.28 0.56
N PRO A 279 5.18 11.88 -0.12
CA PRO A 279 4.77 13.25 0.16
C PRO A 279 4.14 13.32 1.55
N LEU A 280 4.27 14.47 2.22
CA LEU A 280 3.65 14.65 3.52
C LEU A 280 2.17 14.99 3.38
N TYR A 281 1.39 14.67 4.41
CA TYR A 281 0.00 15.10 4.48
C TYR A 281 -0.14 16.55 4.90
N ARG A 282 -0.97 17.30 4.17
CA ARG A 282 -1.51 18.58 4.63
C ARG A 282 -2.72 18.32 5.52
N TRP A 283 -2.44 17.93 6.76
CA TRP A 283 -3.46 17.55 7.73
C TRP A 283 -4.50 18.64 7.99
N ASP A 284 -4.15 19.92 7.84
CA ASP A 284 -5.07 21.05 7.87
C ASP A 284 -6.17 20.94 6.79
N VAL A 285 -5.78 20.63 5.55
CA VAL A 285 -6.71 20.44 4.42
C VAL A 285 -7.51 19.17 4.58
N MET A 286 -6.84 18.07 4.92
CA MET A 286 -7.50 16.78 5.08
C MET A 286 -8.54 16.86 6.20
N ARG A 287 -8.23 17.50 7.33
CA ARG A 287 -9.18 17.76 8.42
C ARG A 287 -10.39 18.57 7.94
N ALA A 288 -10.16 19.64 7.18
CA ALA A 288 -11.25 20.46 6.62
C ALA A 288 -12.17 19.68 5.66
N ARG A 289 -11.66 18.59 5.07
CA ARG A 289 -12.42 17.64 4.23
C ARG A 289 -12.93 16.41 4.99
N ASN A 290 -12.95 16.46 6.32
CA ASN A 290 -13.36 15.34 7.19
C ASN A 290 -12.57 14.04 6.89
N LEU A 291 -11.29 14.18 6.54
CA LEU A 291 -10.36 13.09 6.27
C LEU A 291 -10.90 12.11 5.20
N ASP A 292 -11.64 12.63 4.21
CA ASP A 292 -12.25 11.84 3.14
C ASP A 292 -11.27 10.88 2.45
N TRP A 293 -10.03 11.35 2.19
CA TRP A 293 -8.96 10.58 1.60
C TRP A 293 -8.42 9.45 2.50
N TRP A 294 -8.52 9.57 3.81
CA TRP A 294 -8.21 8.44 4.70
C TRP A 294 -9.42 7.50 4.82
N ARG A 295 -10.63 8.05 4.85
CA ARG A 295 -11.86 7.26 5.01
C ARG A 295 -12.10 6.32 3.83
N TRP A 296 -12.02 6.79 2.59
CA TRP A 296 -12.21 5.89 1.42
C TRP A 296 -11.12 4.79 1.31
N ARG A 297 -9.91 5.04 1.82
CA ARG A 297 -8.80 4.08 1.87
C ARG A 297 -9.12 2.95 2.83
N VAL A 298 -9.60 3.31 4.02
CA VAL A 298 -10.13 2.35 5.02
C VAL A 298 -11.33 1.59 4.47
N ARG A 299 -12.24 2.25 3.70
CA ARG A 299 -13.36 1.58 3.02
C ARG A 299 -12.90 0.49 2.06
N GLY A 300 -11.89 0.76 1.24
CA GLY A 300 -11.33 -0.23 0.31
C GLY A 300 -10.78 -1.44 1.06
N VAL A 301 -9.91 -1.21 2.04
CA VAL A 301 -9.25 -2.27 2.81
C VAL A 301 -10.25 -3.12 3.59
N ARG A 302 -11.25 -2.50 4.23
CA ARG A 302 -12.25 -3.25 5.03
C ARG A 302 -13.22 -4.08 4.21
N LYS A 303 -13.27 -3.96 2.87
CA LYS A 303 -14.00 -4.89 1.99
C LYS A 303 -13.32 -6.25 1.91
N ILE A 304 -12.00 -6.28 2.08
CA ILE A 304 -11.19 -7.47 1.86
C ILE A 304 -10.73 -8.07 3.18
N PHE A 305 -10.29 -7.22 4.12
CA PHE A 305 -9.58 -7.66 5.30
C PHE A 305 -10.42 -7.59 6.58
N HIS A 306 -10.11 -8.52 7.49
CA HIS A 306 -10.71 -8.64 8.82
C HIS A 306 -9.95 -7.79 9.86
N LEU A 307 -8.65 -7.58 9.64
CA LEU A 307 -7.82 -6.61 10.33
C LEU A 307 -6.91 -5.92 9.31
N PHE A 308 -6.35 -4.77 9.65
CA PHE A 308 -5.24 -4.22 8.88
C PHE A 308 -4.20 -3.59 9.78
N ARG A 309 -2.94 -3.73 9.35
CA ARG A 309 -1.83 -2.94 9.86
C ARG A 309 -1.89 -1.55 9.23
N ILE A 310 -1.62 -0.53 10.03
CA ILE A 310 -1.18 0.78 9.56
C ILE A 310 0.33 0.78 9.74
N ASP A 311 1.03 0.74 8.63
CA ASP A 311 2.47 0.95 8.55
C ASP A 311 2.82 2.34 9.09
N HIS A 312 3.94 2.43 9.82
CA HIS A 312 4.45 3.65 10.41
C HIS A 312 3.35 4.52 11.06
N VAL A 313 2.61 3.95 12.02
CA VAL A 313 1.47 4.62 12.67
C VAL A 313 1.89 5.93 13.36
N LEU A 314 3.18 6.06 13.68
CA LEU A 314 3.81 7.27 14.18
C LEU A 314 3.52 8.49 13.30
N GLY A 315 3.43 8.30 11.98
CA GLY A 315 3.19 9.37 11.01
C GLY A 315 1.89 10.16 11.21
N PHE A 316 0.91 9.58 11.92
CA PHE A 316 -0.31 10.28 12.33
C PHE A 316 -0.04 11.35 13.40
N TYR A 317 0.99 11.15 14.22
CA TYR A 317 1.42 12.09 15.26
C TYR A 317 2.46 13.06 14.72
N ARG A 318 3.49 12.51 14.08
CA ARG A 318 4.56 13.25 13.40
C ARG A 318 5.37 12.33 12.49
N ILE A 319 5.98 12.89 11.46
CA ILE A 319 6.86 12.16 10.55
C ILE A 319 8.16 12.93 10.34
N TYR A 320 9.29 12.22 10.23
CA TYR A 320 10.55 12.86 9.86
C TYR A 320 10.55 13.13 8.36
N ALA A 321 10.99 14.31 7.94
CA ALA A 321 10.89 14.72 6.55
C ALA A 321 12.16 15.42 6.07
N PHE A 322 12.45 15.22 4.79
CA PHE A 322 13.59 15.74 4.07
C PHE A 322 13.15 16.85 3.10
N PRO A 323 13.88 17.98 3.01
CA PRO A 323 13.62 19.03 2.02
C PRO A 323 14.15 18.69 0.62
N TRP A 324 14.34 17.40 0.31
CA TRP A 324 14.73 16.91 -1.01
C TRP A 324 14.19 15.51 -1.27
N ARG A 325 14.06 15.18 -2.55
CA ARG A 325 13.59 13.86 -3.01
C ARG A 325 14.69 12.79 -2.91
N PRO A 326 14.35 11.51 -2.70
CA PRO A 326 15.33 10.42 -2.61
C PRO A 326 16.30 10.31 -3.79
N THR A 327 15.85 10.67 -5.00
CA THR A 327 16.68 10.68 -6.21
C THR A 327 17.90 11.61 -6.12
N ARG A 328 17.89 12.54 -5.16
CA ARG A 328 18.98 13.48 -4.88
C ARG A 328 19.85 13.06 -3.70
N ASN A 329 19.57 11.94 -3.02
CA ASN A 329 20.32 11.53 -1.81
C ASN A 329 21.84 11.50 -2.02
N GLN A 330 22.31 11.04 -3.19
CA GLN A 330 23.74 11.03 -3.52
C GLN A 330 24.37 12.43 -3.57
N GLU A 331 23.60 13.47 -3.90
CA GLU A 331 24.08 14.85 -3.87
C GLU A 331 24.29 15.39 -2.44
N PHE A 332 23.64 14.77 -1.45
CA PHE A 332 23.63 15.19 -0.05
C PHE A 332 24.55 14.35 0.84
N LEU A 333 24.82 13.09 0.45
CA LEU A 333 25.71 12.19 1.16
C LEU A 333 27.07 12.81 1.53
N PRO A 334 27.82 13.50 0.63
CA PRO A 334 29.13 14.02 0.98
C PRO A 334 29.10 15.35 1.75
N LEU A 335 27.92 15.94 1.99
CA LEU A 335 27.80 17.30 2.53
C LEU A 335 27.86 17.33 4.05
N SER A 336 28.42 18.40 4.61
CA SER A 336 28.22 18.76 6.01
C SER A 336 26.79 19.29 6.24
N TRP A 337 26.37 19.39 7.51
CA TRP A 337 25.09 20.02 7.87
C TRP A 337 24.96 21.46 7.36
N GLU A 338 26.04 22.24 7.35
CA GLU A 338 26.05 23.62 6.85
C GLU A 338 25.90 23.67 5.32
N GLN A 339 26.64 22.83 4.59
CA GLN A 339 26.56 22.75 3.13
C GLN A 339 25.19 22.25 2.65
N MET A 340 24.62 21.26 3.35
CA MET A 340 23.27 20.76 3.10
C MET A 340 22.24 21.88 3.29
N ARG A 341 22.36 22.67 4.36
CA ARG A 341 21.48 23.80 4.66
C ARG A 341 21.54 24.86 3.56
N GLU A 342 22.72 25.24 3.09
CA GLU A 342 22.88 26.18 1.98
C GLU A 342 22.18 25.66 0.72
N LYS A 343 22.36 24.37 0.40
CA LYS A 343 21.77 23.72 -0.78
C LYS A 343 20.25 23.58 -0.73
N THR A 344 19.65 23.63 0.46
CA THR A 344 18.21 23.51 0.70
C THR A 344 17.58 24.84 1.10
N SER A 345 18.25 25.96 0.79
CA SER A 345 17.75 27.31 1.07
C SER A 345 17.41 27.54 2.55
N GLY A 346 18.16 26.91 3.46
CA GLY A 346 18.01 27.07 4.90
C GLY A 346 17.25 25.94 5.59
N ALA A 347 16.61 25.02 4.85
CA ALA A 347 15.81 23.95 5.42
C ALA A 347 16.67 22.81 5.99
N PHE A 348 16.16 22.11 6.99
CA PHE A 348 16.78 20.91 7.56
C PHE A 348 15.82 19.74 7.50
N PRO A 349 16.33 18.49 7.41
CA PRO A 349 15.56 17.33 7.78
C PRO A 349 15.02 17.46 9.21
N GLN A 350 13.71 17.31 9.39
CA GLN A 350 13.04 17.61 10.66
C GLN A 350 11.72 16.86 10.81
N PHE A 351 11.17 16.82 12.02
CA PHE A 351 9.83 16.30 12.25
C PHE A 351 8.74 17.28 11.82
N TYR A 352 7.72 16.76 11.16
CA TYR A 352 6.51 17.46 10.74
C TYR A 352 5.26 16.87 11.40
N PRO A 353 4.30 17.71 11.85
CA PRO A 353 4.35 19.18 11.81
C PRO A 353 5.29 19.78 12.86
N ARG A 354 5.62 19.03 13.92
CA ARG A 354 6.44 19.48 15.05
C ARG A 354 7.36 18.36 15.55
N ASP A 355 8.46 18.73 16.17
CA ASP A 355 9.26 17.82 17.00
C ASP A 355 8.56 17.48 18.32
N ASP A 356 9.22 16.72 19.20
CA ASP A 356 8.77 16.42 20.56
C ASP A 356 9.71 17.07 21.61
N SER A 357 10.32 18.22 21.27
CA SER A 357 11.32 18.88 22.14
C SER A 357 10.69 19.58 23.36
N THR A 358 9.40 19.91 23.28
CA THR A 358 8.63 20.52 24.37
C THR A 358 7.43 19.65 24.73
N TRP A 359 6.92 19.83 25.95
CA TRP A 359 5.69 19.17 26.38
C TRP A 359 4.50 19.61 25.52
N GLU A 360 4.40 20.90 25.19
CA GLU A 360 3.33 21.46 24.37
C GLU A 360 3.32 20.86 22.96
N ASN A 361 4.49 20.66 22.35
CA ASN A 361 4.59 20.03 21.03
C ASN A 361 4.16 18.56 21.09
N SER A 362 4.67 17.82 22.08
CA SER A 362 4.33 16.40 22.29
C SER A 362 2.83 16.20 22.52
N GLU A 363 2.22 17.06 23.33
CA GLU A 363 0.79 17.02 23.63
C GLU A 363 -0.07 17.41 22.42
N ALA A 364 0.37 18.38 21.62
CA ALA A 364 -0.30 18.73 20.37
C ALA A 364 -0.24 17.58 19.36
N ASN A 365 0.93 16.97 19.17
CA ASN A 365 1.11 15.79 18.30
C ASN A 365 0.22 14.63 18.76
N ARG A 366 0.20 14.34 20.07
CA ARG A 366 -0.69 13.33 20.67
C ARG A 366 -2.16 13.58 20.34
N ARG A 367 -2.66 14.79 20.62
CA ARG A 367 -4.07 15.16 20.42
C ARG A 367 -4.49 15.06 18.95
N GLU A 368 -3.66 15.57 18.04
CA GLU A 368 -3.94 15.56 16.60
C GLU A 368 -3.84 14.15 16.03
N GLY A 369 -2.83 13.37 16.40
CA GLY A 369 -2.71 11.97 15.99
C GLY A 369 -3.90 11.13 16.47
N GLU A 370 -4.38 11.33 17.70
CA GLU A 370 -5.59 10.68 18.19
C GLU A 370 -6.85 11.09 17.42
N GLU A 371 -6.99 12.36 17.04
CA GLU A 371 -8.09 12.83 16.21
C GLU A 371 -8.13 12.08 14.87
N TYR A 372 -7.00 12.01 14.18
CA TYR A 372 -6.90 11.34 12.88
C TYR A 372 -7.11 9.83 12.98
N LEU A 373 -6.54 9.19 14.01
CA LEU A 373 -6.73 7.75 14.26
C LEU A 373 -8.18 7.43 14.64
N ARG A 374 -8.89 8.30 15.36
CA ARG A 374 -10.33 8.13 15.63
C ARG A 374 -11.14 8.09 14.33
N ALA A 375 -10.83 8.94 13.35
CA ALA A 375 -11.51 8.90 12.06
C ALA A 375 -11.26 7.59 11.30
N VAL A 376 -10.04 7.05 11.39
CA VAL A 376 -9.71 5.71 10.85
C VAL A 376 -10.52 4.63 11.57
N LEU A 377 -10.58 4.67 12.90
CA LEU A 377 -11.34 3.70 13.70
C LEU A 377 -12.84 3.76 13.41
N GLU A 378 -13.43 4.95 13.33
CA GLU A 378 -14.83 5.14 12.93
C GLU A 378 -15.13 4.48 11.58
N GLU A 379 -14.26 4.68 10.60
CA GLU A 379 -14.46 4.12 9.26
C GLU A 379 -14.15 2.61 9.19
N SER A 380 -13.30 2.10 10.07
CA SER A 380 -12.93 0.68 10.16
C SER A 380 -14.10 -0.21 10.60
N ARG A 381 -15.07 0.34 11.35
CA ARG A 381 -16.23 -0.37 11.90
C ARG A 381 -15.79 -1.60 12.73
N GLU A 382 -16.12 -2.81 12.27
CA GLU A 382 -15.78 -4.06 12.95
C GLU A 382 -14.36 -4.55 12.63
N THR A 383 -13.75 -4.03 11.56
CA THR A 383 -12.39 -4.39 11.13
C THR A 383 -11.39 -3.83 12.15
N ARG A 384 -10.51 -4.69 12.67
CA ARG A 384 -9.54 -4.30 13.71
C ARG A 384 -8.35 -3.56 13.11
N VAL A 385 -7.81 -2.61 13.87
CA VAL A 385 -6.65 -1.80 13.48
C VAL A 385 -5.45 -2.18 14.33
N ILE A 386 -4.32 -2.39 13.68
CA ILE A 386 -3.02 -2.64 14.29
C ILE A 386 -2.11 -1.50 13.86
N GLY A 387 -1.42 -0.86 14.80
CA GLY A 387 -0.44 0.18 14.51
C GLY A 387 0.96 -0.41 14.54
N GLU A 388 1.71 -0.27 13.45
CA GLU A 388 3.15 -0.54 13.46
C GLU A 388 3.86 0.60 14.20
N ASP A 389 4.29 0.32 15.44
CA ASP A 389 4.90 1.27 16.38
C ASP A 389 6.37 0.90 16.70
N LEU A 390 7.19 0.71 15.66
CA LEU A 390 8.62 0.43 15.76
C LEU A 390 9.47 1.66 15.39
N GLY A 391 10.79 1.56 15.62
CA GLY A 391 11.75 2.64 15.38
C GLY A 391 11.80 3.66 16.52
N THR A 392 11.93 4.95 16.17
CA THR A 392 12.01 6.05 17.15
C THR A 392 10.61 6.45 17.65
N VAL A 393 10.07 5.69 18.61
CA VAL A 393 8.71 5.87 19.13
C VAL A 393 8.69 6.84 20.32
N PRO A 394 7.95 7.96 20.26
CA PRO A 394 7.75 8.85 21.41
C PRO A 394 7.00 8.15 22.56
N ASP A 395 7.33 8.49 23.80
CA ASP A 395 6.78 7.85 25.01
C ASP A 395 5.25 7.91 25.11
N TYR A 396 4.62 8.93 24.50
CA TYR A 396 3.16 9.09 24.50
C TYR A 396 2.41 8.24 23.47
N VAL A 397 3.09 7.73 22.43
CA VAL A 397 2.43 7.02 21.32
C VAL A 397 1.85 5.69 21.78
N ARG A 398 2.62 4.85 22.46
CA ARG A 398 2.12 3.55 22.94
C ARG A 398 0.94 3.65 23.92
N PRO A 399 0.97 4.53 24.94
CA PRO A 399 -0.21 4.80 25.76
C PRO A 399 -1.40 5.33 24.96
N SER A 400 -1.17 6.20 23.97
CA SER A 400 -2.22 6.76 23.11
C SER A 400 -2.89 5.66 22.27
N LEU A 401 -2.12 4.82 21.57
CA LEU A 401 -2.64 3.68 20.81
C LEU A 401 -3.46 2.72 21.70
N LEU A 402 -2.94 2.40 22.89
CA LEU A 402 -3.65 1.56 23.84
C LEU A 402 -4.99 2.18 24.29
N SER A 403 -5.03 3.50 24.55
CA SER A 403 -6.26 4.21 24.92
C SER A 403 -7.32 4.19 23.81
N LEU A 404 -6.88 4.08 22.55
CA LEU A 404 -7.74 3.95 21.37
C LEU A 404 -8.10 2.50 21.06
N GLY A 405 -7.54 1.52 21.79
CA GLY A 405 -7.73 0.09 21.51
C GLY A 405 -6.99 -0.42 20.28
N ILE A 406 -5.96 0.30 19.82
CA ILE A 406 -5.11 -0.09 18.69
C ILE A 406 -3.97 -0.97 19.22
N ALA A 407 -3.79 -2.15 18.63
CA ALA A 407 -2.70 -3.04 19.00
C ALA A 407 -1.35 -2.54 18.44
N GLY A 408 -0.34 -2.45 19.29
CA GLY A 408 1.05 -2.23 18.89
C GLY A 408 1.80 -3.53 18.63
N PHE A 409 2.96 -3.43 17.99
CA PHE A 409 3.88 -4.52 17.75
C PHE A 409 4.76 -4.82 18.98
N LYS A 410 5.14 -6.10 19.07
CA LYS A 410 6.08 -6.62 20.05
C LYS A 410 7.12 -7.48 19.34
N ILE A 411 8.34 -6.98 19.29
CA ILE A 411 9.48 -7.67 18.68
C ILE A 411 10.34 -8.21 19.83
N PRO A 412 10.30 -9.52 20.13
CA PRO A 412 10.87 -10.06 21.37
C PRO A 412 12.33 -9.68 21.64
N GLN A 413 13.15 -9.57 20.60
CA GLN A 413 14.55 -9.13 20.73
C GLN A 413 14.71 -7.67 21.20
N TRP A 414 13.69 -6.84 21.07
CA TRP A 414 13.69 -5.43 21.47
C TRP A 414 12.92 -5.16 22.76
N GLU A 415 12.12 -6.11 23.22
CA GLU A 415 11.36 -6.00 24.47
C GLU A 415 12.24 -6.41 25.65
N ASN A 416 12.93 -5.44 26.25
CA ASN A 416 13.83 -5.65 27.40
C ASN A 416 13.45 -4.76 28.59
N HIS A 417 13.60 -5.29 29.80
CA HIS A 417 13.58 -4.49 31.03
C HIS A 417 14.78 -3.53 31.07
N PRO A 418 14.74 -2.47 31.91
CA PRO A 418 15.88 -1.55 32.08
C PRO A 418 17.19 -2.22 32.50
N ASN A 419 17.13 -3.42 33.09
CA ASN A 419 18.30 -4.21 33.45
C ASN A 419 18.86 -5.07 32.29
N GLY A 420 18.32 -4.92 31.08
CA GLY A 420 18.75 -5.64 29.87
C GLY A 420 18.18 -7.05 29.71
N ARG A 421 17.35 -7.55 30.65
CA ARG A 421 16.71 -8.85 30.52
C ARG A 421 15.49 -8.76 29.59
N SER A 422 15.34 -9.72 28.69
CA SER A 422 14.16 -9.79 27.83
C SER A 422 12.89 -10.01 28.63
N ILE A 423 11.83 -9.29 28.25
CA ILE A 423 10.51 -9.36 28.84
C ILE A 423 9.85 -10.66 28.37
N SER A 424 9.24 -11.42 29.29
CA SER A 424 8.52 -12.63 28.93
C SER A 424 7.30 -12.28 28.07
N GLY A 425 7.02 -13.06 27.03
CA GLY A 425 5.78 -12.89 26.26
C GLY A 425 4.49 -13.07 27.08
N ALA A 426 4.59 -13.67 28.27
CA ALA A 426 3.47 -13.73 29.23
C ALA A 426 3.15 -12.37 29.88
N GLU A 427 4.10 -11.43 29.86
CA GLU A 427 3.99 -10.09 30.43
C GLU A 427 3.59 -9.04 29.38
N TYR A 428 3.54 -9.41 28.10
CA TYR A 428 3.12 -8.49 27.05
C TYR A 428 1.67 -8.03 27.26
N GLN A 429 1.44 -6.76 26.95
CA GLN A 429 0.09 -6.21 26.93
C GLN A 429 -0.82 -7.04 26.04
N ARG A 430 -2.05 -7.25 26.49
CA ARG A 430 -2.98 -8.14 25.81
C ARG A 430 -3.31 -7.70 24.38
N ILE A 431 -3.43 -6.39 24.18
CA ILE A 431 -3.73 -5.77 22.89
C ILE A 431 -2.40 -5.52 22.17
N SER A 432 -1.81 -6.59 21.61
CA SER A 432 -0.54 -6.52 20.89
C SER A 432 -0.42 -7.57 19.80
N VAL A 433 0.49 -7.33 18.86
CA VAL A 433 0.93 -8.28 17.84
C VAL A 433 2.38 -8.62 18.08
N ALA A 434 2.65 -9.83 18.55
CA ALA A 434 4.02 -10.30 18.73
C ALA A 434 4.52 -11.03 17.49
N THR A 435 5.67 -10.62 16.95
CA THR A 435 6.35 -11.32 15.87
C THR A 435 7.86 -11.28 16.06
N TYR A 436 8.55 -12.34 15.67
CA TYR A 436 10.00 -12.39 15.73
C TYR A 436 10.68 -11.56 14.63
N ALA A 437 10.02 -11.43 13.48
CA ALA A 437 10.52 -10.68 12.34
C ALA A 437 9.34 -10.16 11.49
N THR A 438 9.58 -9.10 10.74
CA THR A 438 8.68 -8.59 9.69
C THR A 438 9.33 -8.84 8.32
N HIS A 439 8.72 -8.31 7.26
CA HIS A 439 9.30 -8.33 5.91
C HIS A 439 10.53 -7.41 5.75
N ASP A 440 10.73 -6.44 6.66
CA ASP A 440 11.91 -5.55 6.69
C ASP A 440 13.13 -6.18 7.36
N HIS A 441 12.94 -7.37 7.93
CA HIS A 441 13.93 -8.07 8.72
C HIS A 441 14.54 -9.22 7.92
N LYS A 442 15.82 -9.52 8.16
CA LYS A 442 16.41 -10.79 7.70
C LYS A 442 15.63 -11.97 8.29
N PRO A 443 15.50 -13.10 7.59
CA PRO A 443 14.91 -14.30 8.18
C PRO A 443 15.65 -14.71 9.46
N LEU A 444 14.93 -15.29 10.44
CA LEU A 444 15.50 -15.65 11.74
C LEU A 444 16.80 -16.46 11.65
N ARG A 445 16.87 -17.42 10.72
CA ARG A 445 18.08 -18.23 10.49
C ARG A 445 19.31 -17.42 10.07
N ALA A 446 19.12 -16.24 9.48
CA ALA A 446 20.20 -15.35 9.08
C ALA A 446 20.53 -14.29 10.15
N MET A 447 19.65 -14.11 11.15
CA MET A 447 19.94 -13.28 12.33
C MET A 447 20.69 -14.05 13.41
N TRP A 448 20.42 -15.35 13.50
CA TRP A 448 21.09 -16.29 14.41
C TRP A 448 22.40 -16.80 13.80
#